data_AF-A0A419S5X6-F1
#
_entry.id   AF-A0A419S5X6-F1
#
_cell.length_a   1.000
_cell.length_b   1.000
_cell.length_c   1.000
_cell.angle_alpha   90.00
_cell.angle_beta   90.00
_cell.angle_gamma   90.00
#
_symmetry.space_group_name_H-M   'P 1'
#
loop_
_entity.id
_entity.type
_entity.pdbx_description
1 polymer ?
#
loop_
_entity_poly.entity_id
_entity_poly.type
_entity_poly.pdbx_seq_one_letter_code
_entity_poly.pdbx_strand_id
1 'polypeptide(L)' 'MENIIVTPKNESQLSAIKNFLKEMKVSFKTEKKDDTLLTEEEFYDKIDASIKEAKEGKVKVVNTKEELNTFLKSL' A
#
# COMPACT_ATOMS: atom_id res chain seq x y z
N MET A 1 18.60 -17.96 18.37
CA MET A 1 19.08 -16.59 18.64
C MET A 1 17.93 -15.64 18.37
N GLU A 2 17.95 -14.48 19.01
CA GLU A 2 16.92 -13.45 18.84
C GLU A 2 17.12 -12.68 17.53
N ASN A 3 16.03 -12.18 16.95
CA ASN A 3 16.06 -11.36 15.74
C ASN A 3 16.10 -9.88 16.11
N ILE A 4 16.82 -9.09 15.31
CA ILE A 4 16.82 -7.63 15.41
C ILE A 4 15.99 -7.03 14.27
N ILE A 5 15.21 -6.00 14.57
CA ILE A 5 14.49 -5.19 13.59
C ILE A 5 15.15 -3.81 13.54
N VAL A 6 15.53 -3.35 12.36
CA VAL A 6 16.21 -2.07 12.14
C VAL A 6 15.36 -1.20 11.23
N THR A 7 15.05 0.01 11.67
CA THR A 7 14.18 0.95 10.95
C THR A 7 14.95 2.23 10.60
N PRO A 8 15.57 2.33 9.41
CA PRO A 8 16.28 3.52 8.97
C PRO A 8 15.32 4.70 8.77
N LYS A 9 15.75 5.91 9.15
CA LYS A 9 14.94 7.13 9.02
C LYS A 9 15.10 7.84 7.68
N ASN A 10 16.09 7.45 6.88
CA ASN A 10 16.36 8.02 5.56
C ASN A 10 17.16 7.04 4.68
N GLU A 11 17.28 7.37 3.40
CA GLU A 11 17.96 6.54 2.39
C GLU A 11 19.47 6.36 2.67
N SER A 12 20.14 7.39 3.21
CA SER A 12 21.56 7.32 3.56
C SER A 12 21.81 6.28 4.66
N GLN A 13 20.98 6.27 5.71
CA GLN A 13 21.03 5.26 6.77
C GLN A 13 20.76 3.85 6.23
N LEU A 14 19.72 3.70 5.40
CA LEU A 14 19.37 2.41 4.80
C LEU A 14 20.54 1.84 3.99
N SER A 15 21.19 2.69 3.19
CA SER A 15 22.31 2.30 2.34
C SER A 15 23.54 1.90 3.17
N ALA A 16 23.87 2.69 4.20
CA ALA A 16 24.98 2.39 5.11
C ALA A 16 24.78 1.06 5.86
N ILE A 17 23.57 0.83 6.40
CA ILE A 17 23.24 -0.40 7.13
C ILE A 17 23.31 -1.62 6.19
N LYS A 18 22.77 -1.52 4.97
CA LYS A 18 22.84 -2.61 3.98
C LYS A 18 24.28 -2.98 3.65
N ASN A 19 25.15 -2.00 3.44
CA ASN A 19 26.57 -2.25 3.14
C ASN A 19 27.26 -2.92 4.33
N PHE A 20 27.05 -2.40 5.53
CA PHE A 20 27.60 -2.99 6.75
C PHE A 20 27.18 -4.47 6.92
N LEU A 21 25.89 -4.77 6.79
CA LEU A 21 25.38 -6.15 6.95
C LEU A 21 25.94 -7.10 5.88
N LYS A 22 26.14 -6.62 4.65
CA LYS A 22 26.79 -7.39 3.58
C LYS A 22 28.24 -7.72 3.91
N GLU A 23 29.02 -6.74 4.34
CA GLU A 23 30.43 -6.95 4.69
C GLU A 23 30.60 -7.93 5.86
N MET A 24 29.69 -7.86 6.83
CA MET A 24 29.66 -8.78 7.96
C MET A 24 29.11 -10.17 7.60
N LYS A 25 28.71 -10.40 6.34
CA LYS A 25 28.09 -11.64 5.84
C LYS A 25 26.87 -12.07 6.67
N VAL A 26 26.14 -11.11 7.22
CA VAL A 26 24.91 -11.34 7.97
C VAL A 26 23.76 -11.45 6.98
N SER A 27 22.93 -12.49 7.13
CA SER A 27 21.70 -12.61 6.33
C SER A 27 20.64 -11.61 6.82
N PHE A 28 20.07 -10.84 5.90
CA PHE A 28 19.02 -9.87 6.21
C PHE A 28 17.91 -9.91 5.16
N LYS A 29 16.73 -9.42 5.55
CA LYS A 29 15.56 -9.25 4.67
C LYS A 29 15.16 -7.77 4.64
N THR A 30 14.59 -7.34 3.53
CA THR A 30 13.98 -6.02 3.40
C THR A 30 12.51 -6.18 3.09
N GLU A 31 11.66 -5.64 3.94
CA GLU A 31 10.24 -5.49 3.63
C GLU A 31 10.06 -4.13 2.95
N LYS A 32 9.57 -4.15 1.71
CA LYS A 32 9.07 -2.92 1.10
C LYS A 32 7.72 -2.63 1.75
N LYS A 33 7.49 -1.37 2.09
CA LYS A 33 6.14 -0.93 2.41
C LYS A 33 5.28 -1.23 1.17
N ASP A 34 4.20 -1.96 1.37
CA ASP A 34 3.21 -2.13 0.33
C ASP A 34 2.46 -0.80 0.21
N ASP A 35 2.76 -0.05 -0.85
CA ASP A 35 2.18 1.26 -1.10
C ASP A 35 0.66 1.19 -1.41
N THR A 36 0.08 -0.02 -1.49
CA THR A 36 -1.36 -0.22 -1.58
C THR A 36 -2.07 -0.27 -0.22
N LEU A 37 -1.31 -0.33 0.89
CA LEU A 37 -1.87 -0.33 2.24
C LEU A 37 -2.21 1.09 2.69
N LEU A 38 -3.47 1.28 3.06
CA LEU A 38 -3.96 2.49 3.71
C LEU A 38 -3.66 2.41 5.21
N THR A 39 -3.36 3.54 5.84
CA THR A 39 -3.49 3.68 7.29
C THR A 39 -4.96 3.50 7.72
N GLU A 40 -5.18 3.26 9.01
CA GLU A 40 -6.54 3.14 9.56
C GLU A 40 -7.38 4.40 9.28
N GLU A 41 -6.79 5.59 9.45
CA GLU A 41 -7.44 6.88 9.16
C GLU A 41 -7.78 7.01 7.68
N GLU A 42 -6.82 6.78 6.78
CA GLU A 42 -7.05 6.83 5.32
C GLU A 42 -8.09 5.81 4.85
N PHE A 43 -8.17 4.66 5.52
CA PHE A 43 -9.18 3.66 5.25
C PHE A 43 -10.58 4.17 5.59
N TYR A 44 -10.77 4.73 6.78
CA TYR A 44 -12.07 5.30 7.19
C TYR A 44 -12.48 6.50 6.32
N ASP A 45 -11.54 7.39 6.02
CA ASP A 45 -11.79 8.54 5.13
C ASP A 45 -12.28 8.09 3.75
N LYS A 46 -11.68 7.03 3.19
CA LYS A 46 -12.10 6.47 1.91
C LYS A 46 -13.53 5.91 1.97
N ILE A 47 -13.92 5.26 3.08
CA ILE A 47 -15.28 4.74 3.26
C ILE A 47 -16.29 5.89 3.32
N ASP A 48 -16.01 6.92 4.10
CA ASP A 48 -16.88 8.09 4.21
C ASP A 48 -17.04 8.82 2.88
N ALA A 49 -15.94 8.99 2.13
CA ALA A 49 -15.97 9.53 0.78
C ALA A 49 -16.84 8.67 -0.16
N SER A 50 -16.68 7.35 -0.13
CA SER A 50 -17.46 6.43 -0.98
C SER A 50 -18.97 6.49 -0.66
N ILE A 51 -19.33 6.58 0.63
CA ILE A 51 -20.73 6.73 1.07
C ILE A 51 -21.29 8.06 0.57
N LYS A 52 -20.51 9.14 0.65
CA LYS A 52 -20.91 10.46 0.15
C LYS A 52 -21.13 10.45 -1.36
N GLU A 53 -20.22 9.87 -2.13
CA GLU A 53 -20.36 9.73 -3.59
C GLU A 53 -21.63 8.95 -3.96
N ALA A 54 -21.94 7.87 -3.24
CA ALA A 54 -23.16 7.10 -3.44
C ALA A 54 -24.42 7.94 -3.16
N LYS A 55 -24.43 8.71 -2.07
CA LYS A 55 -25.55 9.63 -1.74
C LYS A 55 -25.71 10.74 -2.77
N GLU A 56 -24.61 11.25 -3.30
CA GLU A 56 -24.60 12.30 -4.33
C GLU A 56 -24.91 11.78 -5.74
N GLY A 57 -25.09 10.46 -5.90
CA GLY A 57 -25.33 9.83 -7.20
C GLY A 57 -24.11 9.85 -8.13
N LYS A 58 -22.91 10.10 -7.60
CA LYS A 58 -21.63 10.09 -8.33
C LYS A 58 -21.09 8.67 -8.51
N VAL A 59 -21.99 7.71 -8.69
CA VAL A 59 -21.67 6.29 -8.83
C VAL A 59 -22.22 5.77 -10.14
N LYS A 60 -21.50 4.84 -10.76
CA LYS A 60 -22.02 4.08 -11.90
C LYS A 60 -22.79 2.88 -11.37
N VAL A 61 -24.10 2.87 -11.55
CA VAL A 61 -24.91 1.68 -11.30
C VAL A 61 -24.64 0.68 -12.42
N VAL A 62 -24.34 -0.55 -12.03
CA VAL A 62 -24.05 -1.66 -12.93
C VAL A 62 -24.89 -2.84 -12.48
N ASN A 63 -25.73 -3.37 -13.37
CA ASN A 63 -26.70 -4.41 -13.02
C ASN A 63 -26.25 -5.79 -13.50
N THR A 64 -25.33 -5.85 -14.46
CA THR A 64 -24.84 -7.11 -15.05
C THR A 64 -23.32 -7.16 -15.08
N LYS A 65 -22.78 -8.38 -15.19
CA LYS A 65 -21.32 -8.58 -15.31
C LYS A 65 -20.80 -8.06 -16.65
N GLU A 66 -21.60 -8.17 -17.70
CA GLU A 66 -21.29 -7.66 -19.03
C GLU A 66 -21.15 -6.14 -19.05
N GLU A 67 -22.06 -5.43 -18.36
CA GLU A 67 -21.99 -3.98 -18.17
C GLU A 67 -20.73 -3.59 -17.37
N LEU A 68 -20.41 -4.32 -16.29
CA LEU A 68 -19.21 -4.07 -15.49
C LEU A 68 -17.94 -4.21 -16.35
N ASN A 69 -17.83 -5.32 -17.06
CA ASN A 69 -16.68 -5.59 -17.92
C ASN A 69 -16.52 -4.56 -19.03
N THR A 70 -17.63 -4.06 -19.58
CA THR A 70 -17.60 -3.00 -20.60
C THR A 70 -17.11 -1.68 -20.00
N PHE A 71 -17.62 -1.30 -18.82
CA PHE A 71 -17.18 -0.12 -18.12
C PHE A 71 -15.69 -0.18 -17.76
N LEU A 72 -15.23 -1.28 -17.18
CA LEU A 72 -13.82 -1.44 -16.80
C LEU A 72 -12.85 -1.40 -17.99
N LYS A 73 -13.27 -1.87 -19.18
CA LYS A 73 -12.47 -1.76 -20.40
C LYS A 73 -12.41 -0.35 -20.98
N SER A 74 -13.31 0.54 -20.56
CA SER A 74 -13.37 1.93 -21.01
C SER A 74 -12.64 2.92 -20.09
N LEU A 75 -12.19 2.45 -18.92
CA LEU A 75 -11.32 3.18 -17.99
C LEU A 75 -9.86 3.10 -18.46
#